data_AF-A0A510KKK9-F1
#
_entry.id   AF-A0A510KKK9-F1
#
_cell.length_a   1.000
_cell.length_b   1.000
_cell.length_c   1.000
_cell.angle_alpha   90.00
_cell.angle_beta   90.00
_cell.angle_gamma   90.00
#
_symmetry.space_group_name_H-M   'P 1'
#
loop_
_entity.id
_entity.type
_entity.pdbx_description
1 polymer ?
#
loop_
_entity_poly.entity_id
_entity_poly.type
_entity_poly.pdbx_seq_one_letter_code
_entity_poly.pdbx_strand_id
1 'polypeptide(L)'
;MIFLDKAILYLTQNIEKPREVIEEELEFVIKQYILNYLVNEKKININELSDLNITLVIDFEDDDVNNKKKMVVEEYMFEVNHKNTPLVRTFRLGTDNEHYIRTDLKELENEIDMFENGIGISKKD
;
A
#
# COMPACT_ATOMS: atom_id res chain seq x y z
N MET A 1 4.00 -8.84 -8.60
CA MET A 1 3.51 -7.55 -8.08
C MET A 1 2.07 -7.76 -7.68
N ILE A 2 1.85 -7.65 -6.38
CA ILE A 2 0.61 -7.86 -5.67
C ILE A 2 -0.30 -6.64 -5.91
N PHE A 3 0.16 -5.42 -5.61
CA PHE A 3 -0.66 -4.22 -5.66
C PHE A 3 0.00 -3.00 -6.32
N LEU A 4 1.33 -2.95 -6.41
CA LEU A 4 2.08 -1.74 -6.75
C LEU A 4 1.81 -1.27 -8.19
N ASP A 5 1.62 -2.19 -9.14
CA ASP A 5 1.30 -1.87 -10.54
C ASP A 5 -0.11 -1.27 -10.65
N LYS A 6 -1.02 -1.73 -9.79
CA LYS A 6 -2.40 -1.24 -9.71
C LYS A 6 -2.48 0.10 -9.02
N ALA A 7 -1.69 0.31 -7.97
CA ALA A 7 -1.49 1.61 -7.34
C ALA A 7 -0.96 2.64 -8.35
N ILE A 8 0.09 2.30 -9.11
CA ILE A 8 0.66 3.18 -10.15
C ILE A 8 -0.38 3.52 -11.22
N LEU A 9 -1.11 2.51 -11.72
CA LEU A 9 -2.15 2.71 -12.73
C LEU A 9 -3.26 3.63 -12.21
N TYR A 10 -3.73 3.39 -10.99
CA TYR A 10 -4.73 4.19 -10.33
C TYR A 10 -4.27 5.64 -10.21
N LEU A 11 -3.07 5.87 -9.68
CA LEU A 11 -2.52 7.22 -9.50
C LEU A 11 -2.39 7.95 -10.84
N THR A 12 -1.89 7.29 -11.89
CA THR A 12 -1.75 7.87 -13.24
C THR A 12 -3.08 8.38 -13.82
N GLN A 13 -4.19 7.79 -13.41
CA GLN A 13 -5.53 8.15 -13.90
C GLN A 13 -6.22 9.18 -13.01
N ASN A 14 -5.81 9.31 -11.74
CA ASN A 14 -6.58 10.00 -10.71
C ASN A 14 -5.78 11.07 -9.93
N ILE A 15 -4.54 11.37 -10.31
CA ILE A 15 -3.63 12.30 -9.58
C ILE A 15 -4.17 13.74 -9.41
N GLU A 16 -5.17 14.12 -10.20
CA GLU A 16 -5.84 15.42 -10.13
C GLU A 16 -7.01 15.45 -9.14
N LYS A 17 -7.38 14.30 -8.55
CA LYS A 17 -8.42 14.24 -7.52
C LYS A 17 -7.92 14.87 -6.21
N PRO A 18 -8.84 15.28 -5.30
CA PRO A 18 -8.46 15.67 -3.95
C PRO A 18 -7.68 14.55 -3.25
N ARG A 19 -6.69 14.94 -2.44
CA ARG A 19 -5.77 14.01 -1.77
C ARG A 19 -6.49 12.97 -0.93
N GLU A 20 -7.46 13.39 -0.11
CA GLU A 20 -8.27 12.51 0.74
C GLU A 20 -8.98 11.41 -0.09
N VAL A 21 -9.47 11.78 -1.28
CA VAL A 21 -10.11 10.81 -2.19
C VAL A 21 -9.09 9.82 -2.76
N ILE A 22 -7.88 10.29 -3.08
CA ILE A 22 -6.80 9.41 -3.54
C ILE A 22 -6.39 8.45 -2.43
N GLU A 23 -6.23 8.92 -1.19
CA GLU A 23 -5.89 8.11 -0.01
C GLU A 23 -6.92 6.98 0.17
N GLU A 24 -8.20 7.31 0.30
CA GLU A 24 -9.28 6.33 0.50
C GLU A 24 -9.38 5.29 -0.65
N GLU A 25 -9.34 5.76 -1.90
CA GLU A 25 -9.45 4.87 -3.05
C GLU A 25 -8.19 4.00 -3.21
N LEU A 26 -7.00 4.52 -2.90
CA LEU A 26 -5.74 3.77 -2.94
C LEU A 26 -5.67 2.73 -1.82
N GLU A 27 -6.07 3.08 -0.60
CA GLU A 27 -6.24 2.14 0.51
C GLU A 27 -7.14 0.97 0.09
N PHE A 28 -8.28 1.28 -0.54
CA PHE A 28 -9.19 0.26 -1.03
C PHE A 28 -8.54 -0.63 -2.10
N VAL A 29 -7.88 -0.04 -3.10
CA VAL A 29 -7.17 -0.79 -4.15
C VAL A 29 -6.15 -1.73 -3.53
N ILE A 30 -5.24 -1.23 -2.70
CA ILE A 30 -4.18 -2.01 -2.06
C ILE A 30 -4.77 -3.14 -1.23
N LYS A 31 -5.79 -2.84 -0.42
CA LYS A 31 -6.51 -3.81 0.42
C LYS A 31 -7.08 -4.97 -0.41
N GLN A 32 -7.74 -4.69 -1.53
CA GLN A 32 -8.29 -5.73 -2.41
C GLN A 32 -7.20 -6.65 -2.99
N TYR A 33 -6.08 -6.07 -3.41
CA TYR A 33 -5.00 -6.83 -4.02
C TYR A 33 -4.23 -7.68 -3.00
N ILE A 34 -3.97 -7.16 -1.80
CA ILE A 34 -3.39 -7.94 -0.70
C ILE A 34 -4.34 -9.08 -0.30
N LEU A 35 -5.65 -8.82 -0.20
CA LEU A 35 -6.63 -9.87 0.10
C LEU A 35 -6.61 -10.98 -0.96
N ASN A 36 -6.60 -10.61 -2.24
CA ASN A 36 -6.52 -11.56 -3.34
C ASN A 36 -5.23 -12.40 -3.29
N TYR A 37 -4.09 -11.79 -3.00
CA TYR A 37 -2.83 -12.50 -2.84
C TYR A 37 -2.89 -13.52 -1.71
N LEU A 38 -3.38 -13.13 -0.53
CA LEU A 38 -3.46 -14.00 0.63
C LEU A 38 -4.41 -15.18 0.39
N VAL A 39 -5.59 -14.94 -0.19
CA VAL A 39 -6.60 -15.98 -0.41
C VAL A 39 -6.21 -16.89 -1.59
N ASN A 40 -5.82 -16.31 -2.72
CA ASN A 40 -5.65 -17.06 -3.95
C ASN A 40 -4.27 -17.68 -4.08
N GLU A 41 -3.22 -16.98 -3.64
CA GLU A 41 -1.84 -17.46 -3.78
C GLU A 41 -1.36 -18.17 -2.52
N LYS A 42 -1.57 -17.56 -1.34
CA LYS A 42 -1.18 -18.17 -0.05
C LYS A 42 -2.20 -19.15 0.51
N LYS A 43 -3.35 -19.31 -0.15
CA LYS A 43 -4.42 -20.23 0.23
C LYS A 43 -4.93 -20.01 1.66
N ILE A 44 -4.86 -18.76 2.13
CA ILE A 44 -5.42 -18.38 3.43
C ILE A 44 -6.94 -18.38 3.32
N ASN A 45 -7.60 -19.00 4.30
CA ASN A 45 -9.06 -18.98 4.35
C ASN A 45 -9.55 -17.58 4.73
N ILE A 46 -10.34 -16.96 3.84
CA ILE A 46 -10.89 -15.63 4.06
C ILE A 46 -11.72 -15.52 5.34
N ASN A 47 -12.41 -16.61 5.73
CA ASN A 47 -13.20 -16.64 6.96
C ASN A 47 -12.35 -16.69 8.24
N GLU A 48 -11.04 -16.89 8.10
CA GLU A 48 -10.08 -16.93 9.21
C GLU A 48 -9.27 -15.62 9.31
N LEU A 49 -9.45 -14.69 8.37
CA LEU A 49 -8.91 -13.33 8.45
C LEU A 49 -9.78 -12.52 9.42
N SER A 50 -9.18 -12.02 10.50
CA SER A 50 -9.90 -11.23 11.51
C SER A 50 -9.82 -9.73 11.24
N ASP A 51 -8.69 -9.26 10.73
CA ASP A 51 -8.44 -7.84 10.46
C ASP A 51 -7.68 -7.69 9.14
N LEU A 52 -8.08 -6.70 8.33
CA LEU A 52 -7.40 -6.29 7.11
C LEU A 52 -7.51 -4.76 7.02
N ASN A 53 -6.59 -4.07 7.67
CA ASN A 53 -6.54 -2.62 7.76
C ASN A 53 -5.39 -2.09 6.93
N ILE A 54 -5.69 -1.14 6.05
CA ILE A 54 -4.72 -0.38 5.27
C ILE A 54 -5.08 1.08 5.49
N THR A 55 -4.12 1.88 5.91
CA THR A 55 -4.29 3.33 6.09
C THR A 55 -3.09 4.05 5.49
N LEU A 56 -3.32 5.16 4.81
CA LEU A 56 -2.32 5.93 4.09
C LEU A 56 -2.51 7.43 4.36
N VAL A 57 -1.41 8.10 4.66
CA VAL A 57 -1.31 9.56 4.56
C VAL A 57 -0.23 9.84 3.53
N ILE A 58 -0.59 10.55 2.46
CA ILE A 58 0.32 10.82 1.36
C ILE A 58 0.50 12.33 1.16
N ASP A 59 1.56 12.68 0.45
CA ASP A 59 1.74 14.00 -0.14
C ASP A 59 2.24 13.86 -1.58
N PHE A 60 2.25 14.97 -2.33
CA PHE A 60 2.77 15.02 -3.69
C PHE A 60 3.84 16.09 -3.83
N GLU A 61 5.00 15.66 -4.30
CA GLU A 61 6.11 16.54 -4.66
C GLU A 61 6.23 16.65 -6.18
N ASP A 62 6.53 17.84 -6.68
CA ASP A 62 6.88 18.04 -8.07
C ASP A 62 8.37 17.72 -8.29
N ASP A 63 8.65 16.75 -9.15
CA ASP A 63 9.98 16.45 -9.66
C ASP A 63 10.12 17.09 -11.05
N ASP A 64 10.43 18.39 -11.04
CA ASP A 64 10.58 19.20 -12.24
C ASP A 64 11.77 18.76 -13.11
N VAL A 65 12.77 18.09 -12.53
CA VAL A 65 13.94 17.58 -13.27
C VAL A 65 13.54 16.41 -14.17
N ASN A 66 12.65 15.54 -13.69
CA ASN A 66 12.21 14.35 -14.43
C ASN A 66 10.82 14.47 -15.07
N ASN A 67 10.20 15.66 -15.02
CA ASN A 67 8.82 15.91 -15.45
C ASN A 67 7.82 14.91 -14.82
N LYS A 68 7.98 14.66 -13.50
CA LYS A 68 7.17 13.71 -12.74
C LYS A 68 6.51 14.42 -11.56
N LYS A 69 5.37 13.90 -11.14
CA LYS A 69 4.79 14.17 -9.84
C LYS A 69 5.02 12.93 -8.99
N LYS A 70 5.75 13.09 -7.88
CA LYS A 70 6.12 12.00 -6.99
C LYS A 70 5.14 11.95 -5.83
N MET A 71 4.47 10.82 -5.67
CA MET A 71 3.73 10.54 -4.44
C MET A 71 4.73 10.15 -3.35
N VAL A 72 4.66 10.84 -2.22
CA VAL A 72 5.40 10.55 -1.00
C VAL A 72 4.42 9.94 -0.01
N VAL A 73 4.79 8.82 0.61
CA VAL A 73 4.04 8.26 1.73
C VAL A 73 4.58 8.95 2.98
N GLU A 74 3.73 9.65 3.73
CA GLU A 74 4.10 10.28 5.00
C GLU A 74 3.91 9.28 6.15
N GLU A 75 2.71 8.71 6.21
CA GLU A 75 2.33 7.70 7.20
C GLU A 75 1.63 6.54 6.53
N TYR A 76 1.78 5.35 7.11
CA TYR A 76 1.06 4.18 6.64
C TYR A 76 0.83 3.18 7.76
N MET A 77 -0.19 2.36 7.59
CA MET A 77 -0.40 1.14 8.39
C MET A 77 -0.88 0.01 7.48
N PHE A 78 -0.20 -1.13 7.57
CA PHE A 78 -0.64 -2.40 7.01
C PHE A 78 -0.80 -3.38 8.15
N GLU A 79 -2.03 -3.75 8.47
CA GLU A 79 -2.34 -4.75 9.48
C GLU A 79 -3.23 -5.84 8.90
N VAL A 80 -2.75 -7.08 8.96
CA VAL A 80 -3.49 -8.27 8.55
C VAL A 80 -3.35 -9.33 9.62
N ASN A 81 -4.48 -9.79 10.15
CA ASN A 81 -4.52 -10.81 11.19
C ASN A 81 -5.25 -12.07 10.70
N HIS A 82 -4.74 -13.23 11.09
CA HIS A 82 -5.31 -14.53 10.81
C HIS A 82 -5.40 -15.35 12.09
N LYS A 83 -6.62 -15.73 12.49
CA LYS A 83 -6.88 -16.39 13.81
C LYS A 83 -6.26 -15.62 14.98
N ASN A 84 -6.40 -14.28 15.00
CA ASN A 84 -5.81 -13.39 16.00
C ASN A 84 -4.27 -13.44 16.09
N THR A 85 -3.62 -14.01 15.07
CA THR A 85 -2.15 -13.96 14.91
C THR A 85 -1.82 -13.01 13.78
N PRO A 86 -0.90 -12.05 13.97
CA PRO A 86 -0.52 -11.16 12.89
C PRO A 86 0.14 -11.96 11.75
N LEU A 87 -0.28 -11.65 10.53
CA LEU A 87 0.41 -12.02 9.30
C LEU A 87 1.31 -10.89 8.83
N VAL A 88 0.78 -9.67 8.90
CA VAL A 88 1.45 -8.42 8.55
C VAL A 88 1.05 -7.42 9.62
N ARG A 89 2.02 -6.76 10.21
CA ARG A 89 1.85 -5.56 11.03
C ARG A 89 3.06 -4.68 10.79
N THR A 90 2.94 -3.79 9.82
CA THR A 90 3.99 -2.82 9.50
C THR A 90 3.37 -1.44 9.40
N PHE A 91 3.92 -0.48 10.12
CA PHE A 91 3.42 0.89 10.13
C PHE A 91 4.51 1.91 10.43
N ARG A 92 4.27 3.14 9.96
CA ARG A 92 4.97 4.35 10.36
C ARG A 92 3.92 5.43 10.62
N LEU A 93 3.72 5.78 11.89
CA LEU A 93 2.73 6.76 12.35
C LEU A 93 3.46 7.78 13.24
N GLY A 94 3.73 8.97 12.75
CA GLY A 94 4.59 9.95 13.41
C GLY A 94 5.98 9.38 13.74
N THR A 95 6.29 9.29 15.03
CA THR A 95 7.56 8.71 15.52
C THR A 95 7.47 7.20 15.81
N ASP A 96 6.27 6.63 15.77
CA ASP A 96 6.04 5.23 16.07
C ASP A 96 6.20 4.37 14.82
N ASN A 97 6.92 3.28 14.96
CA ASN A 97 7.11 2.30 13.91
C ASN A 97 7.04 0.87 14.47
N GLU A 98 6.46 -0.02 13.67
CA GLU A 98 6.51 -1.46 13.91
C GLU A 98 6.72 -2.15 12.57
N HIS A 99 7.45 -3.25 12.57
CA HIS A 99 7.62 -4.07 11.39
C HIS A 99 7.62 -5.55 11.78
N TYR A 100 6.57 -6.23 11.38
CA TYR A 100 6.45 -7.67 11.45
C TYR A 100 5.72 -8.18 10.21
N ILE A 101 6.36 -9.10 9.50
CA ILE A 101 5.74 -9.83 8.39
C ILE A 101 6.10 -11.31 8.53
N ARG A 102 5.11 -12.18 8.40
CA ARG A 102 5.31 -13.64 8.44
C ARG A 102 6.25 -14.06 7.31
N THR A 103 7.19 -14.94 7.59
CA THR A 103 8.33 -15.27 6.69
C THR A 103 7.92 -15.71 5.28
N ASP A 104 6.77 -16.37 5.12
CA ASP A 104 6.25 -16.81 3.82
C ASP A 104 5.59 -15.69 2.99
N LEU A 105 5.48 -14.48 3.54
CA LEU A 105 4.93 -13.28 2.90
C LEU A 105 6.01 -12.27 2.47
N LYS A 106 7.25 -12.72 2.32
CA LYS A 106 8.40 -11.87 1.94
C LYS A 106 8.20 -11.09 0.62
N GLU A 107 7.42 -11.61 -0.31
CA GLU A 107 7.10 -10.87 -1.54
C GLU A 107 6.23 -9.65 -1.26
N LEU A 108 5.28 -9.75 -0.31
CA LEU A 108 4.46 -8.64 0.13
C LEU A 108 5.29 -7.62 0.93
N GLU A 109 6.21 -8.09 1.77
CA GLU A 109 7.20 -7.24 2.46
C GLU A 109 7.97 -6.38 1.45
N ASN A 110 8.62 -7.00 0.47
CA ASN A 110 9.38 -6.28 -0.55
C ASN A 110 8.54 -5.23 -1.29
N GLU A 111 7.26 -5.52 -1.53
CA GLU A 111 6.38 -4.60 -2.27
C GLU A 111 5.88 -3.43 -1.42
N ILE A 112 5.65 -3.65 -0.12
CA ILE A 112 5.41 -2.58 0.85
C ILE A 112 6.66 -1.69 0.97
N ASP A 113 7.85 -2.29 1.05
CA ASP A 113 9.12 -1.56 1.09
C ASP A 113 9.32 -0.68 -0.16
N MET A 114 8.98 -1.20 -1.34
CA MET A 114 9.02 -0.42 -2.57
C MET A 114 8.00 0.72 -2.57
N PHE A 115 6.81 0.47 -2.03
CA PHE A 115 5.73 1.45 -1.97
C PHE A 115 6.05 2.61 -1.01
N GLU A 116 6.61 2.33 0.18
CA GLU A 116 6.94 3.37 1.16
C GLU A 116 8.03 4.35 0.69
N ASN A 117 8.88 3.92 -0.25
CA ASN A 117 9.90 4.77 -0.87
C ASN A 117 9.30 5.81 -1.85
N GLY A 118 7.98 5.76 -2.07
CA GLY A 118 7.22 6.66 -2.92
C GLY A 118 7.10 6.18 -4.37
N ILE A 119 6.15 6.77 -5.09
CA ILE A 119 5.84 6.40 -6.48
C ILE A 119 6.00 7.63 -7.37
N GLY A 120 6.88 7.54 -8.36
CA GLY A 120 6.99 8.55 -9.42
C GLY A 120 5.94 8.35 -10.50
N ILE A 121 5.10 9.36 -10.75
CA ILE A 121 4.06 9.35 -11.77
C ILE A 121 4.45 10.35 -12.86
N SER A 122 4.53 9.91 -14.11
CA SER A 122 4.80 10.83 -15.22
C SER A 122 3.67 11.84 -15.35
N LYS A 123 4.01 13.14 -15.44
CA LYS A 123 3.04 14.16 -15.81
C LYS A 123 2.54 13.81 -17.22
N LYS A 124 1.22 13.79 -17.44
CA LYS A 124 0.67 13.64 -18.79
C LYS A 124 1.06 14.91 -19.56
N ASP A 125 1.70 14.74 -20.70
CA ASP A 125 1.97 15.83 -21.66
C ASP A 125 0.66 16.47 -22.17
#